data_AF-A0A1V6DNG7-F1
#
_entry.id   AF-A0A1V6DNG7-F1
#
_cell.length_a   1.000
_cell.length_b   1.000
_cell.length_c   1.000
_cell.angle_alpha   90.00
_cell.angle_beta   90.00
_cell.angle_gamma   90.00
#
_symmetry.space_group_name_H-M   'P 1'
#
loop_
_entity.id
_entity.type
_entity.pdbx_description
1 polymer ?
#
loop_
_entity_poly.entity_id
_entity_poly.type
_entity_poly.pdbx_seq_one_letter_code
_entity_poly.pdbx_strand_id
1 'polypeptide(L)' 'MSDFPNFFLQAPTAQNALDLFKGEWSTRLPDATGLVASTGPVRACEDYRVHWFEKHIPGGYAGKRVLELGPLEAGHS' A
#
# COMPACT_ATOMS: atom_id res chain seq x y z
N MET A 1 29.50 1.73 -24.64
CA MET A 1 28.23 2.24 -24.07
C MET A 1 27.11 1.31 -24.52
N SER A 2 26.67 0.28 -23.80
CA SER A 2 27.21 -0.50 -22.67
C SER A 2 26.14 -1.57 -22.38
N ASP A 3 26.51 -2.84 -22.51
CA ASP A 3 26.14 -4.11 -21.82
C ASP A 3 24.87 -4.29 -20.96
N PHE A 4 23.95 -3.34 -20.87
CA PHE A 4 22.68 -3.47 -20.13
C PHE A 4 21.54 -2.91 -20.98
N PRO A 5 20.81 -3.74 -21.73
CA PRO A 5 19.77 -3.27 -22.63
C PRO A 5 18.54 -2.68 -21.93
N ASN A 6 18.37 -2.95 -20.63
CA ASN A 6 17.24 -2.47 -19.82
C ASN A 6 17.76 -1.72 -18.60
N PHE A 7 17.90 -0.41 -18.71
CA PHE A 7 18.27 0.47 -17.59
C PHE A 7 17.21 1.54 -17.39
N PHE A 8 17.06 1.96 -16.14
CA PHE A 8 16.14 3.02 -15.74
C PHE A 8 16.96 4.26 -15.37
N LEU A 9 16.73 5.37 -16.08
CA LEU A 9 17.55 6.58 -15.98
C LEU A 9 17.22 7.45 -14.75
N GLN A 10 16.11 7.17 -14.07
CA GLN A 10 15.72 7.96 -12.91
C GLN A 10 16.40 7.44 -11.65
N ALA A 11 16.75 8.36 -10.74
CA ALA A 11 17.20 8.01 -9.41
C ALA A 11 16.14 7.17 -8.68
N PRO A 12 16.53 6.22 -7.82
CA PRO A 12 15.58 5.39 -7.07
C PRO A 12 14.74 6.26 -6.12
N THR A 13 13.42 6.12 -6.21
CA THR A 13 12.46 6.76 -5.31
C THR A 13 11.30 5.81 -5.01
N ALA A 14 10.56 6.06 -3.92
CA ALA A 14 9.33 5.32 -3.63
C ALA A 14 8.25 5.53 -4.72
N GLN A 15 8.21 6.72 -5.33
CA GLN A 15 7.26 7.02 -6.41
C GLN A 15 7.49 6.14 -7.64
N ASN A 16 8.75 5.83 -7.98
CA ASN A 16 9.04 4.95 -9.12
C ASN A 16 8.44 3.55 -8.94
N ALA A 17 8.39 3.05 -7.70
CA ALA A 17 7.79 1.75 -7.41
C ALA A 17 6.27 1.76 -7.64
N LEU A 18 5.60 2.88 -7.33
CA LEU A 18 4.17 3.06 -7.61
C LEU A 18 3.91 3.21 -9.11
N ASP A 19 4.72 4.03 -9.77
CA ASP A 19 4.58 4.34 -11.18
C ASP A 19 4.77 3.11 -12.08
N LEU A 20 5.49 2.09 -11.61
CA LEU A 20 5.61 0.80 -12.28
C LEU A 20 4.25 0.16 -12.57
N PHE A 21 3.26 0.39 -11.70
CA PHE A 21 1.90 -0.13 -11.79
C PHE A 21 0.87 0.99 -11.98
N LYS A 22 1.29 2.11 -12.59
CA LYS A 22 0.41 3.27 -12.81
C LYS A 22 -0.83 2.86 -13.61
N GLY A 23 -2.01 3.14 -13.04
CA GLY A 23 -3.32 2.80 -13.59
C GLY A 23 -3.91 1.51 -13.03
N GLU A 24 -3.10 0.68 -12.38
CA GLU A 24 -3.51 -0.65 -11.88
C GLU A 24 -3.86 -0.64 -10.38
N TRP A 25 -3.43 0.41 -9.65
CA TRP A 25 -3.70 0.54 -8.22
C TRP A 25 -5.20 0.73 -7.94
N SER A 26 -5.76 -0.14 -7.10
CA SER A 26 -7.14 -0.08 -6.62
C SER A 26 -7.28 0.72 -5.33
N THR A 27 -6.22 0.75 -4.52
CA THR A 27 -6.15 1.41 -3.21
C THR A 27 -5.56 2.80 -3.32
N ARG A 28 -6.15 3.75 -2.61
CA ARG A 28 -5.57 5.07 -2.36
C ARG A 28 -4.55 4.97 -1.23
N LEU A 29 -3.35 5.50 -1.46
CA LEU A 29 -2.33 5.65 -0.44
C LEU A 29 -2.66 6.76 0.57
N PRO A 30 -2.20 6.65 1.83
CA PRO A 30 -2.39 7.71 2.82
C PRO A 30 -1.74 9.03 2.38
N ASP A 31 -2.45 10.14 2.58
CA ASP A 31 -2.00 11.49 2.18
C ASP A 31 -0.67 11.88 2.83
N ALA A 32 -0.41 11.39 4.04
CA ALA A 32 0.83 11.63 4.79
C ALA A 32 2.09 11.10 4.09
N THR A 33 1.96 10.19 3.13
CA THR A 33 3.11 9.67 2.36
C THR A 33 3.63 10.68 1.34
N GLY A 34 2.80 11.64 0.90
CA GLY A 34 3.11 12.56 -0.20
C GLY A 34 3.29 11.86 -1.56
N LEU A 35 2.99 10.57 -1.66
CA LEU A 35 3.12 9.78 -2.88
C LEU A 35 1.84 9.82 -3.70
N VAL A 36 1.98 9.71 -5.02
CA VAL A 36 0.87 9.76 -5.96
C VAL A 36 0.71 8.38 -6.61
N ALA A 37 -0.07 7.50 -6.00
CA ALA A 37 -0.59 6.34 -6.72
C ALA A 37 -1.73 6.81 -7.65
N SER A 38 -1.88 6.18 -8.81
CA SER A 38 -3.11 6.28 -9.60
C SER A 38 -4.28 5.87 -8.71
N THR A 39 -5.10 6.84 -8.29
CA THR A 39 -6.01 6.68 -7.16
C THR A 39 -7.23 5.85 -7.52
N GLY A 40 -7.18 4.53 -7.32
CA GLY A 40 -8.41 3.78 -7.11
C GLY A 40 -9.16 4.32 -5.87
N PRO A 41 -10.50 4.36 -5.87
CA PRO A 41 -11.27 5.05 -4.83
C PRO A 41 -11.25 4.35 -3.46
N VAL A 42 -10.61 3.18 -3.34
CA VAL A 42 -10.68 2.34 -2.15
C VAL A 42 -9.74 2.86 -1.07
N ARG A 43 -10.29 3.21 0.09
CA ARG A 43 -9.53 3.69 1.27
C ARG A 43 -9.19 2.52 2.20
N ALA A 44 -8.47 1.51 1.70
CA ALA A 44 -8.18 0.30 2.48
C ALA A 44 -7.27 0.58 3.69
N CYS A 45 -6.25 1.44 3.53
CA CYS A 45 -5.35 1.89 4.61
C CYS A 45 -6.04 2.63 5.76
N GLU A 46 -7.28 3.05 5.55
CA GLU A 46 -8.05 3.88 6.47
C GLU A 46 -9.40 3.20 6.78
N ASP A 47 -9.48 1.88 6.58
CA ASP A 47 -10.70 1.11 6.78
C ASP A 47 -11.09 1.14 8.26
N TYR A 48 -12.19 1.84 8.54
CA TYR A 48 -12.67 2.06 9.90
C TYR A 48 -12.92 0.76 10.66
N ARG A 49 -13.17 -0.36 9.97
CA ARG A 49 -13.46 -1.65 10.62
C ARG A 49 -12.22 -2.23 11.29
N VAL A 50 -11.04 -2.09 10.67
CA VAL A 50 -9.75 -2.50 11.22
C VAL A 50 -9.43 -1.66 12.46
N HIS A 51 -9.55 -0.33 12.34
CA HIS A 51 -9.33 0.58 13.46
C HIS A 51 -10.34 0.40 14.60
N TRP A 52 -11.60 0.08 14.28
CA TRP A 52 -12.63 -0.17 15.27
C TRP A 52 -12.28 -1.41 16.10
N PHE A 53 -11.84 -2.50 15.47
CA PHE A 53 -11.48 -3.72 16.17
C PHE A 53 -10.31 -3.48 17.14
N GLU A 54 -9.23 -2.87 16.66
CA GLU A 54 -8.07 -2.55 17.50
C GLU A 54 -8.45 -1.72 18.73
N LYS A 55 -9.36 -0.76 18.56
CA LYS A 55 -9.76 0.15 19.63
C LYS A 55 -10.74 -0.45 20.64
N HIS A 56 -11.68 -1.29 20.19
CA HIS A 56 -12.83 -1.68 21.01
C HIS A 56 -12.81 -3.12 21.51
N ILE A 57 -12.02 -4.01 20.89
CA ILE A 57 -11.86 -5.38 21.37
C ILE A 57 -10.77 -5.39 22.44
N PRO A 58 -11.03 -5.92 23.65
CA PRO A 58 -10.01 -6.01 24.69
C PRO A 58 -8.74 -6.71 24.20
N GLY A 59 -7.62 -5.99 24.25
CA GLY A 59 -6.32 -6.47 23.78
C GLY A 59 -6.07 -6.34 22.28
N GLY A 60 -7.00 -5.77 21.49
CA GLY A 60 -6.80 -5.46 20.07
C GLY A 60 -6.25 -6.64 19.26
N TYR A 61 -5.29 -6.37 18.38
CA TYR A 61 -4.50 -7.37 17.65
C TYR A 61 -3.25 -7.86 18.41
N ALA A 62 -2.94 -7.26 19.57
CA ALA A 62 -1.71 -7.56 20.30
C ALA A 62 -1.60 -9.05 20.69
N GLY A 63 -0.47 -9.67 20.35
CA GLY A 63 -0.21 -11.08 20.62
C GLY A 63 -1.01 -12.07 19.77
N LYS A 64 -1.81 -11.60 18.80
CA LYS A 64 -2.57 -12.47 17.90
C LYS A 64 -1.77 -12.79 16.64
N ARG A 65 -2.11 -13.91 16.00
CA ARG A 65 -1.66 -14.25 14.65
C ARG A 65 -2.82 -14.02 13.70
N VAL A 66 -2.66 -13.08 12.77
CA VAL A 66 -3.71 -12.67 11.84
C VAL A 66 -3.43 -13.28 10.46
N LEU A 67 -4.46 -13.80 9.81
CA LEU A 67 -4.44 -14.28 8.43
C LEU A 67 -5.29 -13.34 7.59
N GLU A 68 -4.67 -12.70 6.61
CA GLU A 68 -5.36 -11.90 5.60
C GLU A 68 -5.68 -12.78 4.38
N LEU A 69 -6.94 -12.84 3.99
CA LEU A 69 -7.39 -13.62 2.84
C LEU A 69 -7.66 -12.69 1.66
N GLY A 70 -6.84 -12.81 0.61
CA GLY A 70 -6.89 -11.92 -0.54
C GLY A 70 -6.38 -10.52 -0.21
N PRO A 71 -5.09 -10.35 0.12
CA PRO A 71 -4.54 -9.09 0.63
C PRO A 71 -4.53 -7.97 -0.40
N LEU A 72 -4.73 -8.27 -1.69
CA LEU A 72 -4.62 -7.31 -2.79
C LEU A 72 -3.29 -6.54 -2.70
N GLU A 73 -3.35 -5.26 -2.36
CA GLU A 73 -2.22 -4.32 -2.24
C GLU A 73 -1.77 -4.14 -0.77
N ALA A 74 -2.19 -5.04 0.12
CA ALA A 74 -1.88 -5.05 1.55
C ALA A 74 -2.35 -3.78 2.30
N GLY A 75 -3.47 -3.20 1.86
CA GLY A 75 -3.99 -1.97 2.46
C GLY A 75 -4.42 -2.10 3.92
N HIS A 76 -4.64 -3.32 4.45
CA HIS A 76 -5.10 -3.54 5.83
C HIS A 76 -4.00 -4.01 6.81
N SER A 77 -2.74 -4.01 6.36
CA SER A 77 -1.58 -4.48 7.15
C SER A 77 -0.84 -3.37 7.88
#